data_AF-A0AAU0SJJ5-F1
#
_entry.id   AF-A0AAU0SJJ5-F1
#
_cell.length_a   1.000
_cell.length_b   1.000
_cell.length_c   1.000
_cell.angle_alpha   90.00
_cell.angle_beta   90.00
_cell.angle_gamma   90.00
#
_symmetry.space_group_name_H-M   'P 1'
#
loop_
_entity.id
_entity.type
_entity.pdbx_description
1 polymer ?
#
loop_
_entity_poly.entity_id
_entity_poly.type
_entity_poly.pdbx_seq_one_letter_code
_entity_poly.pdbx_strand_id
1 'polypeptide(L)'
;MVDDSFNFGEISAHLDHLIDTDPDEALRQARALSLEGPNRLNKMQLRAATLVNAGVQCQQQDAIDDGLALYRELHSQYPTANTVFNLGTAIVSSIGYSPDGAEWLDHKEGTRHARSEARACFWSVAQDAKASASARTQSWTNLANQLADSQRWSECHDARLAAMALDRKNGVAAHAAARYLIYCYQMGLCSDLAILEAAAYAKVARENRDRIIEYAGLQAADGMLGFLNRFQEPPPRAPHSDPFISWVEKERLTLGPTVELVDSEISKLDWLRLPGILERENGKGTTPPPIFAMFNQMKGDFILARDLAWRSRDEAGWPTSGCFDDTLDYAVSNANDWSGAVQFPIWRPGSK
;
A
#
# COMPACT_ATOMS: atom_id res chain seq x y z
N MET A 1 -32.92 -26.11 -6.68
CA MET A 1 -33.25 -25.49 -5.39
C MET A 1 -32.23 -26.01 -4.41
N VAL A 2 -31.35 -25.15 -3.89
CA VAL A 2 -30.46 -25.54 -2.79
C VAL A 2 -31.36 -25.65 -1.56
N ASP A 3 -31.42 -26.85 -1.01
CA ASP A 3 -32.23 -27.23 0.15
C ASP A 3 -31.82 -26.39 1.36
N ASP A 4 -32.80 -25.85 2.11
CA ASP A 4 -32.59 -25.06 3.35
C ASP A 4 -32.02 -25.92 4.51
N SER A 5 -31.58 -27.15 4.21
CA SER A 5 -31.01 -28.12 5.16
C SER A 5 -29.51 -27.94 5.42
N PHE A 6 -28.79 -27.14 4.62
CA PHE A 6 -27.36 -26.90 4.82
C PHE A 6 -27.09 -25.76 5.81
N ASN A 7 -26.19 -26.01 6.76
CA ASN A 7 -25.70 -24.98 7.68
C ASN A 7 -24.91 -23.93 6.88
N PHE A 8 -25.00 -22.63 7.24
CA PHE A 8 -24.29 -21.54 6.58
C PHE A 8 -22.79 -21.84 6.35
N GLY A 9 -22.15 -22.50 7.32
CA GLY A 9 -20.74 -22.89 7.20
C GLY A 9 -20.48 -23.92 6.09
N GLU A 10 -21.39 -24.86 5.87
CA GLU A 10 -21.29 -25.87 4.81
C GLU A 10 -21.48 -25.24 3.43
N ILE A 11 -22.45 -24.32 3.30
CA ILE A 11 -22.67 -23.57 2.06
C ILE A 11 -21.45 -22.71 1.72
N SER A 12 -20.89 -22.01 2.72
CA SER A 12 -19.68 -21.20 2.53
C SER A 12 -18.52 -22.06 2.03
N ALA A 13 -18.20 -23.15 2.74
CA ALA A 13 -17.10 -24.03 2.36
C ALA A 13 -17.31 -24.69 0.98
N HIS A 14 -18.56 -25.02 0.64
CA HIS A 14 -18.89 -25.57 -0.68
C HIS A 14 -18.65 -24.54 -1.79
N LEU A 15 -19.12 -23.31 -1.63
CA LEU A 15 -18.91 -22.25 -2.62
C LEU A 15 -17.43 -21.88 -2.74
N ASP A 16 -16.71 -21.81 -1.63
CA ASP A 16 -15.26 -21.56 -1.65
C ASP A 16 -14.52 -22.65 -2.44
N HIS A 17 -14.89 -23.92 -2.26
CA HIS A 17 -14.33 -25.01 -3.05
C HIS A 17 -14.70 -24.92 -4.55
N LEU A 18 -15.92 -24.51 -4.87
CA LEU A 18 -16.35 -24.35 -6.26
C LEU A 18 -15.65 -23.20 -6.96
N ILE A 19 -15.34 -22.09 -6.28
CA ILE A 19 -14.57 -20.98 -6.87
C ILE A 19 -13.26 -21.48 -7.50
N ASP A 20 -12.59 -22.43 -6.85
CA ASP A 20 -11.31 -22.99 -7.30
C ASP A 20 -11.45 -24.13 -8.33
N THR A 21 -12.59 -24.84 -8.36
CA THR A 21 -12.75 -26.08 -9.15
C THR A 21 -13.74 -25.99 -10.30
N ASP A 22 -14.82 -25.23 -10.12
CA ASP A 22 -15.88 -24.97 -11.11
C ASP A 22 -16.51 -23.59 -10.84
N PRO A 23 -15.84 -22.50 -11.25
CA PRO A 23 -16.28 -21.14 -10.92
C PRO A 23 -17.62 -20.76 -11.59
N ASP A 24 -17.96 -21.36 -12.74
CA ASP A 24 -19.27 -21.14 -13.38
C ASP A 24 -20.41 -21.72 -12.53
N GLU A 25 -20.22 -22.92 -11.95
CA GLU A 25 -21.17 -23.50 -11.01
C GLU A 25 -21.25 -22.69 -9.71
N ALA A 26 -20.12 -22.16 -9.21
CA ALA A 26 -20.11 -21.26 -8.05
C ALA A 26 -20.99 -20.02 -8.30
N LEU A 27 -20.87 -19.38 -9.47
CA LEU A 27 -21.70 -18.24 -9.86
C LEU A 27 -23.19 -18.61 -9.93
N ARG A 28 -23.51 -19.75 -10.55
CA ARG A 28 -24.89 -20.22 -10.65
C ARG A 28 -25.52 -20.43 -9.28
N GLN A 29 -24.80 -21.07 -8.36
CA GLN A 29 -25.29 -21.30 -7.01
C GLN A 29 -25.38 -20.01 -6.19
N ALA A 30 -24.38 -19.12 -6.27
CA ALA A 30 -24.41 -17.83 -5.59
C ALA A 30 -25.60 -16.97 -6.00
N ARG A 31 -25.93 -16.93 -7.30
CA ARG A 31 -27.11 -16.21 -7.82
C ARG A 31 -28.43 -16.78 -7.30
N ALA A 32 -28.47 -18.10 -7.05
CA ALA A 32 -29.64 -18.80 -6.52
C ALA A 32 -29.79 -18.69 -4.99
N LEU A 33 -28.80 -18.17 -4.26
CA LEU A 33 -28.92 -17.95 -2.81
C LEU A 33 -30.03 -16.94 -2.50
N SER A 34 -31.03 -17.40 -1.73
CA SER A 34 -32.07 -16.52 -1.20
C SER A 34 -31.49 -15.57 -0.15
N LEU A 35 -31.77 -14.28 -0.32
CA LEU A 35 -31.39 -13.22 0.62
C LEU A 35 -32.53 -12.88 1.60
N GLU A 36 -33.60 -13.68 1.60
CA GLU A 36 -34.71 -13.53 2.53
C GLU A 36 -34.46 -14.28 3.85
N GLY A 37 -35.11 -13.79 4.91
CA GLY A 37 -35.15 -14.46 6.21
C GLY A 37 -33.93 -14.19 7.11
N PRO A 38 -33.74 -15.04 8.14
CA PRO A 38 -32.64 -14.88 9.10
C PRO A 38 -31.29 -15.06 8.40
N ASN A 39 -30.24 -14.42 8.94
CA ASN A 39 -28.88 -14.40 8.38
C ASN A 39 -28.74 -13.72 7.01
N ARG A 40 -29.69 -12.87 6.60
CA ARG A 40 -29.63 -12.08 5.36
C ARG A 40 -28.25 -11.45 5.11
N LEU A 41 -27.67 -10.76 6.10
CA LEU A 41 -26.37 -10.10 5.96
C LEU A 41 -25.23 -11.09 5.67
N ASN A 42 -25.22 -12.24 6.33
CA ASN A 42 -24.20 -13.27 6.10
C ASN A 42 -24.34 -13.89 4.70
N LYS A 43 -25.58 -14.17 4.26
CA LYS A 43 -25.87 -14.70 2.92
C LYS A 43 -25.55 -13.67 1.83
N MET A 44 -25.84 -12.39 2.06
CA MET A 44 -25.44 -11.29 1.17
C MET A 44 -23.93 -11.23 1.05
N GLN A 45 -23.20 -11.33 2.16
CA GLN A 45 -21.74 -11.30 2.15
C GLN A 45 -21.14 -12.49 1.41
N LEU A 46 -21.66 -13.69 1.64
CA LEU A 46 -21.23 -14.90 0.93
C LEU A 46 -21.50 -14.77 -0.57
N ARG A 47 -22.72 -14.37 -0.95
CA ARG A 47 -23.09 -14.16 -2.36
C ARG A 47 -22.19 -13.11 -3.02
N ALA A 48 -21.96 -11.97 -2.36
CA ALA A 48 -21.08 -10.92 -2.88
C ALA A 48 -19.65 -11.42 -3.09
N ALA A 49 -19.09 -12.14 -2.11
CA ALA A 49 -17.75 -12.71 -2.20
C ALA A 49 -17.63 -13.70 -3.36
N THR A 50 -18.56 -14.64 -3.48
CA THR A 50 -18.55 -15.65 -4.56
C THR A 50 -18.72 -15.01 -5.93
N LEU A 51 -19.63 -14.03 -6.08
CA LEU A 51 -19.84 -13.31 -7.33
C LEU A 51 -18.56 -12.58 -7.80
N VAL A 52 -17.88 -11.89 -6.90
CA VAL A 52 -16.62 -11.19 -7.22
C VAL A 52 -15.52 -12.19 -7.56
N ASN A 53 -15.28 -13.18 -6.70
CA ASN A 53 -14.13 -14.09 -6.85
C ASN A 53 -14.28 -15.02 -8.06
N ALA A 54 -15.42 -15.68 -8.21
CA ALA A 54 -15.68 -16.52 -9.38
C ALA A 54 -15.84 -15.67 -10.65
N GLY A 55 -16.41 -14.47 -10.55
CA GLY A 55 -16.50 -13.52 -11.66
C GLY A 55 -15.13 -13.14 -12.21
N VAL A 56 -14.12 -12.93 -11.34
CA VAL A 56 -12.73 -12.70 -11.77
C VAL A 56 -12.15 -13.92 -12.49
N GLN A 57 -12.37 -15.14 -11.96
CA GLN A 57 -11.87 -16.38 -12.59
C GLN A 57 -12.50 -16.62 -13.97
N CYS A 58 -13.81 -16.39 -14.11
CA CYS A 58 -14.54 -16.55 -15.36
C CYS A 58 -14.47 -15.34 -16.29
N GLN A 59 -13.83 -14.24 -15.87
CA GLN A 59 -13.83 -12.95 -16.59
C GLN A 59 -15.25 -12.41 -16.88
N GLN A 60 -16.19 -12.62 -15.96
CA GLN A 60 -17.58 -12.18 -16.04
C GLN A 60 -17.78 -10.85 -15.29
N GLN A 61 -17.71 -9.73 -16.01
CA GLN A 61 -17.81 -8.38 -15.43
C GLN A 61 -19.18 -8.12 -14.76
N ASP A 62 -20.27 -8.64 -15.33
CA ASP A 62 -21.62 -8.51 -14.77
C ASP A 62 -21.72 -9.14 -13.38
N ALA A 63 -21.10 -10.30 -13.17
CA ALA A 63 -21.03 -10.94 -11.85
C ALA A 63 -20.22 -10.09 -10.85
N ILE A 64 -19.10 -9.52 -11.28
CA ILE A 64 -18.28 -8.65 -10.42
C ILE A 64 -19.06 -7.41 -10.01
N ASP A 65 -19.76 -6.77 -10.95
CA ASP A 65 -20.56 -5.56 -10.71
C ASP A 65 -21.75 -5.85 -9.78
N ASP A 66 -22.44 -6.99 -9.95
CA ASP A 66 -23.50 -7.46 -9.03
C ASP A 66 -22.95 -7.65 -7.61
N GLY A 67 -21.78 -8.28 -7.48
CA GLY A 67 -21.11 -8.48 -6.19
C GLY A 67 -20.70 -7.16 -5.52
N LEU A 68 -20.17 -6.22 -6.30
CA LEU A 68 -19.82 -4.87 -5.83
C LEU A 68 -21.07 -4.10 -5.34
N ALA A 69 -22.20 -4.20 -6.05
CA ALA A 69 -23.45 -3.58 -5.63
C ALA A 69 -23.91 -4.12 -4.26
N LEU A 70 -23.82 -5.43 -4.04
CA LEU A 70 -24.11 -6.05 -2.74
C LEU A 70 -23.15 -5.58 -1.64
N TYR A 71 -21.84 -5.43 -1.93
CA TYR A 71 -20.90 -4.89 -0.95
C TYR A 71 -21.17 -3.43 -0.60
N ARG A 72 -21.60 -2.60 -1.55
CA ARG A 72 -22.01 -1.23 -1.27
C ARG A 72 -23.25 -1.19 -0.38
N GLU A 73 -24.23 -2.04 -0.64
CA GLU A 73 -25.40 -2.18 0.23
C GLU A 73 -25.00 -2.63 1.64
N LEU A 74 -24.18 -3.69 1.75
CA LEU A 74 -23.67 -4.19 3.02
C LEU A 74 -22.90 -3.12 3.79
N HIS A 75 -22.04 -2.34 3.11
CA HIS A 75 -21.30 -1.27 3.74
C HIS A 75 -22.21 -0.17 4.29
N SER A 76 -23.29 0.18 3.58
CA SER A 76 -24.26 1.18 4.04
C SER A 76 -25.02 0.75 5.31
N GLN A 77 -25.27 -0.56 5.47
CA GLN A 77 -26.03 -1.11 6.60
C GLN A 77 -25.13 -1.54 7.76
N TYR A 78 -23.92 -2.04 7.45
CA TYR A 78 -23.03 -2.71 8.40
C TYR A 78 -21.55 -2.56 8.01
N PRO A 79 -20.95 -1.36 8.20
CA PRO A 79 -19.58 -1.04 7.79
C PRO A 79 -18.52 -1.62 8.74
N THR A 80 -18.48 -2.94 8.89
CA THR A 80 -17.41 -3.60 9.64
C THR A 80 -16.10 -3.60 8.87
N ALA A 81 -14.97 -3.78 9.56
CA ALA A 81 -13.66 -3.92 8.93
C ALA A 81 -13.64 -4.98 7.81
N ASN A 82 -14.33 -6.11 8.00
CA ASN A 82 -14.45 -7.16 6.99
C ASN A 82 -15.27 -6.70 5.77
N THR A 83 -16.39 -6.02 6.00
CA THR A 83 -17.22 -5.46 4.91
C THR A 83 -16.46 -4.39 4.12
N VAL A 84 -15.74 -3.49 4.81
CA VAL A 84 -14.94 -2.43 4.18
C VAL A 84 -13.78 -3.01 3.37
N PHE A 85 -13.07 -4.00 3.92
CA PHE A 85 -11.99 -4.69 3.21
C PHE A 85 -12.49 -5.32 1.91
N ASN A 86 -13.57 -6.09 1.99
CA ASN A 86 -14.12 -6.77 0.82
C ASN A 86 -14.74 -5.80 -0.20
N LEU A 87 -15.33 -4.67 0.25
CA LEU A 87 -15.74 -3.59 -0.65
C LEU A 87 -14.56 -3.05 -1.45
N GLY A 88 -13.43 -2.77 -0.78
CA GLY A 88 -12.20 -2.35 -1.44
C GLY A 88 -11.73 -3.36 -2.49
N THR A 89 -11.73 -4.65 -2.16
CA THR A 89 -11.38 -5.73 -3.09
C THR A 89 -12.34 -5.80 -4.27
N ALA A 90 -13.65 -5.71 -4.04
CA ALA A 90 -14.67 -5.72 -5.10
C ALA A 90 -14.53 -4.53 -6.06
N ILE A 91 -14.23 -3.34 -5.55
CA ILE A 91 -13.96 -2.16 -6.38
C ILE A 91 -12.75 -2.42 -7.28
N VAL A 92 -11.65 -2.97 -6.73
CA VAL A 92 -10.47 -3.33 -7.52
C VAL A 92 -10.80 -4.34 -8.61
N SER A 93 -11.53 -5.41 -8.26
CA SER A 93 -11.95 -6.41 -9.23
C SER A 93 -12.82 -5.82 -10.34
N SER A 94 -13.72 -4.88 -10.01
CA SER A 94 -14.60 -4.23 -10.99
C SER A 94 -13.85 -3.34 -11.99
N ILE A 95 -12.74 -2.73 -11.56
CA ILE A 95 -11.86 -1.95 -12.43
C ILE A 95 -11.10 -2.88 -13.40
N GLY A 96 -10.75 -4.08 -12.94
CA GLY A 96 -9.99 -5.05 -13.71
C GLY A 96 -8.51 -4.72 -13.84
N TYR A 97 -7.83 -5.42 -14.75
CA TYR A 97 -6.41 -5.23 -15.02
C TYR A 97 -6.18 -4.01 -15.91
N SER A 98 -5.09 -3.28 -15.63
CA SER A 98 -4.64 -2.20 -16.48
C SER A 98 -4.24 -2.74 -17.85
N PRO A 99 -4.79 -2.21 -18.97
CA PRO A 99 -4.37 -2.61 -20.29
C PRO A 99 -2.93 -2.13 -20.58
N ASP A 100 -2.22 -2.86 -21.43
CA ASP A 100 -0.93 -2.44 -21.95
C ASP A 100 -1.08 -1.42 -23.09
N GLY A 101 -0.04 -0.61 -23.31
CA GLY A 101 0.04 0.26 -24.48
C GLY A 101 -0.76 1.57 -24.35
N ALA A 102 -1.36 2.01 -25.45
CA ALA A 102 -1.92 3.37 -25.59
C ALA A 102 -3.14 3.64 -24.68
N GLU A 103 -3.91 2.61 -24.35
CA GLU A 103 -5.14 2.72 -23.53
C GLU A 103 -4.84 2.80 -22.03
N TRP A 104 -3.59 2.57 -21.62
CA TRP A 104 -3.19 2.55 -20.21
C TRP A 104 -3.57 3.86 -19.50
N LEU A 105 -3.26 5.02 -20.09
CA LEU A 105 -3.49 6.31 -19.45
C LEU A 105 -4.99 6.60 -19.30
N ASP A 106 -5.77 6.36 -20.35
CA ASP A 106 -7.21 6.58 -20.33
C ASP A 106 -7.90 5.67 -19.32
N HIS A 107 -7.45 4.40 -19.22
CA HIS A 107 -7.92 3.49 -18.18
C HIS A 107 -7.58 4.01 -16.77
N LYS A 108 -6.37 4.53 -16.54
CA LYS A 108 -5.99 5.09 -15.23
C LYS A 108 -6.81 6.31 -14.86
N GLU A 109 -7.02 7.23 -15.79
CA GLU A 109 -7.82 8.42 -15.54
C GLU A 109 -9.30 8.08 -15.34
N GLY A 110 -9.86 7.20 -16.18
CA GLY A 110 -11.26 6.76 -16.07
C GLY A 110 -11.57 6.03 -14.75
N THR A 111 -10.58 5.36 -14.17
CA THR A 111 -10.75 4.54 -12.96
C THR A 111 -10.24 5.22 -11.68
N ARG A 112 -9.73 6.46 -11.77
CA ARG A 112 -9.05 7.15 -10.65
C ARG A 112 -9.89 7.26 -9.37
N HIS A 113 -11.20 7.49 -9.52
CA HIS A 113 -12.11 7.65 -8.37
C HIS A 113 -12.33 6.31 -7.65
N ALA A 114 -12.60 5.25 -8.41
CA ALA A 114 -12.75 3.90 -7.87
C ALA A 114 -11.45 3.42 -7.21
N ARG A 115 -10.28 3.71 -7.80
CA ARG A 115 -8.97 3.41 -7.20
C ARG A 115 -8.75 4.17 -5.90
N SER A 116 -9.17 5.45 -5.83
CA SER A 116 -9.08 6.24 -4.61
C SER A 116 -10.00 5.70 -3.52
N GLU A 117 -11.23 5.29 -3.88
CA GLU A 117 -12.19 4.65 -2.97
C GLU A 117 -11.63 3.35 -2.41
N ALA A 118 -11.12 2.45 -3.26
CA ALA A 118 -10.51 1.19 -2.83
C ALA A 118 -9.33 1.42 -1.88
N ARG A 119 -8.44 2.37 -2.18
CA ARG A 119 -7.33 2.74 -1.29
C ARG A 119 -7.83 3.27 0.06
N ALA A 120 -8.90 4.07 0.08
CA ALA A 120 -9.49 4.55 1.32
C ALA A 120 -10.07 3.41 2.16
N CYS A 121 -10.74 2.43 1.54
CA CYS A 121 -11.22 1.22 2.22
C CYS A 121 -10.06 0.46 2.89
N PHE A 122 -9.00 0.15 2.12
CA PHE A 122 -7.85 -0.58 2.66
C PHE A 122 -7.13 0.22 3.75
N TRP A 123 -6.92 1.52 3.56
CA TRP A 123 -6.33 2.39 4.58
C TRP A 123 -7.14 2.38 5.87
N SER A 124 -8.48 2.52 5.77
CA SER A 124 -9.36 2.52 6.94
C SER A 124 -9.25 1.23 7.74
N VAL A 125 -9.22 0.06 7.08
CA VAL A 125 -9.11 -1.24 7.77
C VAL A 125 -7.72 -1.45 8.34
N ALA A 126 -6.67 -1.09 7.60
CA ALA A 126 -5.28 -1.17 8.05
C ALA A 126 -5.03 -0.39 9.36
N GLN A 127 -5.69 0.76 9.51
CA GLN A 127 -5.59 1.65 10.67
C GLN A 127 -6.59 1.33 11.79
N ASP A 128 -7.58 0.48 11.55
CA ASP A 128 -8.58 0.13 12.58
C ASP A 128 -7.97 -0.79 13.65
N ALA A 129 -7.80 -0.27 14.86
CA ALA A 129 -7.27 -1.01 16.00
C ALA A 129 -8.18 -2.18 16.45
N LYS A 130 -9.46 -2.18 16.07
CA LYS A 130 -10.41 -3.26 16.37
C LYS A 130 -10.44 -4.34 15.30
N ALA A 131 -9.88 -4.08 14.12
CA ALA A 131 -9.75 -5.09 13.07
C ALA A 131 -8.72 -6.16 13.47
N SER A 132 -8.95 -7.40 13.02
CA SER A 132 -8.00 -8.49 13.28
C SER A 132 -6.64 -8.20 12.64
N ALA A 133 -5.56 -8.71 13.23
CA ALA A 133 -4.22 -8.54 12.67
C ALA A 133 -4.13 -9.04 11.22
N SER A 134 -4.82 -10.14 10.90
CA SER A 134 -4.94 -10.68 9.53
C SER A 134 -5.63 -9.70 8.58
N ALA A 135 -6.76 -9.11 8.97
CA ALA A 135 -7.46 -8.12 8.14
C ALA A 135 -6.59 -6.86 7.91
N ARG A 136 -5.89 -6.40 8.95
CA ARG A 136 -5.01 -5.23 8.87
C ARG A 136 -3.82 -5.46 7.96
N THR A 137 -3.11 -6.59 8.11
CA THR A 137 -1.94 -6.90 7.27
C THR A 137 -2.33 -7.12 5.81
N GLN A 138 -3.45 -7.81 5.54
CA GLN A 138 -3.95 -7.98 4.17
C GLN A 138 -4.41 -6.64 3.56
N SER A 139 -4.99 -5.75 4.35
CA SER A 139 -5.35 -4.40 3.89
C SER A 139 -4.13 -3.58 3.49
N TRP A 140 -3.05 -3.63 4.27
CA TRP A 140 -1.78 -3.03 3.87
C TRP A 140 -1.20 -3.65 2.59
N THR A 141 -1.27 -4.98 2.44
CA THR A 141 -0.86 -5.67 1.21
C THR A 141 -1.66 -5.18 0.00
N ASN A 142 -2.98 -5.10 0.11
CA ASN A 142 -3.85 -4.68 -1.00
C ASN A 142 -3.70 -3.19 -1.32
N LEU A 143 -3.54 -2.35 -0.29
CA LEU A 143 -3.18 -0.94 -0.48
C LEU A 143 -1.86 -0.80 -1.25
N ALA A 144 -0.84 -1.56 -0.88
CA ALA A 144 0.43 -1.57 -1.59
C ALA A 144 0.26 -1.96 -3.06
N ASN A 145 -0.53 -2.99 -3.37
CA ASN A 145 -0.81 -3.40 -4.74
C ASN A 145 -1.51 -2.29 -5.55
N GLN A 146 -2.45 -1.56 -4.93
CA GLN A 146 -3.11 -0.42 -5.58
C GLN A 146 -2.17 0.77 -5.82
N LEU A 147 -1.24 1.02 -4.90
CA LEU A 147 -0.21 2.03 -5.06
C LEU A 147 0.79 1.65 -6.17
N ALA A 148 1.20 0.38 -6.22
CA ALA A 148 2.05 -0.17 -7.28
C ALA A 148 1.42 0.02 -8.66
N ASP A 149 0.15 -0.37 -8.80
CA ASP A 149 -0.57 -0.24 -10.06
C ASP A 149 -0.76 1.25 -10.45
N SER A 150 -0.73 2.16 -9.48
CA SER A 150 -0.73 3.61 -9.72
C SER A 150 0.67 4.23 -9.85
N GLN A 151 1.73 3.41 -9.98
CA GLN A 151 3.14 3.83 -10.06
C GLN A 151 3.65 4.65 -8.85
N ARG A 152 2.97 4.55 -7.69
CA ARG A 152 3.38 5.18 -6.43
C ARG A 152 4.33 4.26 -5.67
N TRP A 153 5.49 4.04 -6.27
CA TRP A 153 6.42 2.96 -5.92
C TRP A 153 6.97 3.04 -4.49
N SER A 154 7.38 4.22 -4.03
CA SER A 154 7.91 4.40 -2.66
C SER A 154 6.83 4.11 -1.61
N GLU A 155 5.63 4.67 -1.78
CA GLU A 155 4.51 4.45 -0.85
C GLU A 155 4.03 2.99 -0.87
N CYS A 156 4.03 2.36 -2.04
CA CYS A 156 3.77 0.94 -2.16
C CYS A 156 4.75 0.12 -1.33
N HIS A 157 6.03 0.48 -1.37
CA HIS A 157 7.05 -0.24 -0.62
C HIS A 157 6.84 -0.10 0.88
N ASP A 158 6.60 1.12 1.37
CA ASP A 158 6.33 1.39 2.78
C ASP A 158 5.08 0.65 3.28
N ALA A 159 4.02 0.58 2.47
CA ALA A 159 2.83 -0.20 2.78
C ALA A 159 3.13 -1.71 2.92
N ARG A 160 4.04 -2.28 2.12
CA ARG A 160 4.47 -3.69 2.28
C ARG A 160 5.24 -3.90 3.58
N LEU A 161 6.07 -2.94 3.97
CA LEU A 161 6.79 -3.01 5.24
C LEU A 161 5.84 -2.89 6.43
N ALA A 162 4.83 -2.01 6.34
CA ALA A 162 3.78 -1.91 7.34
C ALA A 162 2.99 -3.23 7.47
N ALA A 163 2.70 -3.90 6.34
CA ALA A 163 2.09 -5.24 6.35
C ALA A 163 2.97 -6.26 7.10
N MET A 164 4.27 -6.29 6.82
CA MET A 164 5.25 -7.19 7.47
C MET A 164 5.53 -6.82 8.93
N ALA A 165 5.40 -5.56 9.31
CA ALA A 165 5.52 -5.12 10.70
C ALA A 165 4.37 -5.68 11.57
N LEU A 166 3.17 -5.79 11.00
CA LEU A 166 2.00 -6.42 11.65
C LEU A 166 2.07 -7.95 11.62
N ASP A 167 2.50 -8.53 10.50
CA ASP A 167 2.65 -9.97 10.32
C ASP A 167 4.00 -10.27 9.66
N ARG A 168 4.99 -10.61 10.48
CA ARG A 168 6.35 -10.95 10.03
C ARG A 168 6.39 -12.18 9.11
N LYS A 169 5.32 -12.98 9.08
CA LYS A 169 5.19 -14.16 8.22
C LYS A 169 4.45 -13.86 6.92
N ASN A 170 4.02 -12.62 6.66
CA ASN A 170 3.30 -12.24 5.45
C ASN A 170 4.21 -12.37 4.20
N GLY A 171 4.24 -13.59 3.66
CA GLY A 171 5.08 -13.94 2.52
C GLY A 171 4.65 -13.24 1.22
N VAL A 172 3.39 -12.83 1.10
CA VAL A 172 2.89 -12.06 -0.06
C VAL A 172 3.55 -10.69 -0.10
N ALA A 173 3.51 -9.97 1.04
CA ALA A 173 4.16 -8.67 1.16
C ALA A 173 5.68 -8.77 0.98
N ALA A 174 6.32 -9.80 1.58
CA ALA A 174 7.75 -10.05 1.45
C ALA A 174 8.16 -10.34 -0.01
N HIS A 175 7.46 -11.25 -0.69
CA HIS A 175 7.69 -11.53 -2.12
C HIS A 175 7.56 -10.25 -2.97
N ALA A 176 6.52 -9.46 -2.74
CA ALA A 176 6.28 -8.24 -3.50
C ALA A 176 7.35 -7.16 -3.20
N ALA A 177 7.85 -7.08 -1.97
CA ALA A 177 8.96 -6.20 -1.59
C ALA A 177 10.26 -6.61 -2.28
N ALA A 178 10.60 -7.91 -2.28
CA ALA A 178 11.75 -8.44 -2.99
C ALA A 178 11.70 -8.13 -4.50
N ARG A 179 10.54 -8.33 -5.14
CA ARG A 179 10.34 -7.98 -6.57
C ARG A 179 10.60 -6.50 -6.85
N TYR A 180 10.11 -5.63 -5.97
CA TYR A 180 10.29 -4.19 -6.12
C TYR A 180 11.77 -3.78 -6.04
N LEU A 181 12.51 -4.32 -5.08
CA LEU A 181 13.93 -4.01 -4.94
C LEU A 181 14.75 -4.48 -6.14
N ILE A 182 14.44 -5.66 -6.69
CA ILE A 182 15.06 -6.12 -7.95
C ILE A 182 14.72 -5.20 -9.12
N TYR A 183 13.47 -4.74 -9.22
CA TYR A 183 13.10 -3.76 -10.24
C TYR A 183 13.92 -2.47 -10.10
N CYS A 184 14.01 -1.91 -8.88
CA CYS A 184 14.83 -0.73 -8.63
C CYS A 184 16.30 -0.95 -9.02
N TYR A 185 16.85 -2.11 -8.71
CA TYR A 185 18.22 -2.46 -9.06
C TYR A 185 18.43 -2.52 -10.57
N GLN A 186 17.54 -3.21 -11.29
CA GLN A 186 17.57 -3.32 -12.75
C GLN A 186 17.43 -1.96 -13.45
N MET A 187 16.71 -1.03 -12.85
CA MET A 187 16.53 0.34 -13.35
C MET A 187 17.68 1.28 -12.95
N GLY A 188 18.69 0.80 -12.22
CA GLY A 188 19.80 1.63 -11.73
C GLY A 188 19.37 2.67 -10.68
N LEU A 189 18.28 2.39 -9.97
CA LEU A 189 17.69 3.27 -8.95
C LEU A 189 18.23 2.96 -7.54
N CYS A 190 19.03 1.92 -7.37
CA CYS A 190 19.63 1.56 -6.09
C CYS A 190 20.99 0.87 -6.26
N SER A 191 21.58 0.43 -5.16
CA SER A 191 22.89 -0.20 -5.03
C SER A 191 22.69 -1.70 -4.91
N ASP A 192 23.80 -2.41 -4.94
CA ASP A 192 23.87 -3.85 -4.73
C ASP A 192 23.26 -4.29 -3.39
N LEU A 193 23.18 -3.39 -2.39
CA LEU A 193 22.49 -3.66 -1.12
C LEU A 193 21.01 -4.01 -1.32
N ALA A 194 20.35 -3.44 -2.34
CA ALA A 194 18.96 -3.80 -2.63
C ALA A 194 18.81 -5.29 -3.01
N ILE A 195 19.84 -5.92 -3.58
CA ILE A 195 19.84 -7.36 -3.86
C ILE A 195 19.90 -8.15 -2.55
N LEU A 196 20.73 -7.73 -1.59
CA LEU A 196 20.85 -8.37 -0.28
C LEU A 196 19.52 -8.29 0.48
N GLU A 197 18.89 -7.12 0.50
CA GLU A 197 17.59 -6.97 1.15
C GLU A 197 16.48 -7.73 0.41
N ALA A 198 16.51 -7.74 -0.93
CA ALA A 198 15.60 -8.58 -1.71
C ALA A 198 15.76 -10.07 -1.38
N ALA A 199 16.99 -10.55 -1.16
CA ALA A 199 17.25 -11.92 -0.72
C ALA A 199 16.69 -12.19 0.69
N ALA A 200 16.79 -11.22 1.61
CA ALA A 200 16.19 -11.30 2.94
C ALA A 200 14.67 -11.43 2.88
N TYR A 201 13.99 -10.60 2.08
CA TYR A 201 12.55 -10.72 1.87
C TYR A 201 12.16 -12.01 1.13
N ALA A 202 12.96 -12.44 0.16
CA ALA A 202 12.73 -13.70 -0.53
C ALA A 202 12.83 -14.90 0.41
N LYS A 203 13.78 -14.89 1.36
CA LYS A 203 13.86 -15.89 2.43
C LYS A 203 12.58 -15.92 3.27
N VAL A 204 12.12 -14.77 3.76
CA VAL A 204 10.87 -14.67 4.55
C VAL A 204 9.69 -15.27 3.77
N ALA A 205 9.56 -14.95 2.49
CA ALA A 205 8.49 -15.50 1.65
C ALA A 205 8.60 -17.03 1.48
N ARG A 206 9.80 -17.59 1.24
CA ARG A 206 10.01 -19.04 1.11
C ARG A 206 9.67 -19.80 2.40
N GLU A 207 10.11 -19.28 3.54
CA GLU A 207 9.90 -19.92 4.85
C GLU A 207 8.43 -19.87 5.29
N ASN A 208 7.61 -19.01 4.68
CA ASN A 208 6.22 -18.79 5.07
C ASN A 208 5.24 -19.05 3.91
N ARG A 209 5.48 -20.12 3.12
CA ARG A 209 4.61 -20.52 2.00
C ARG A 209 3.15 -20.70 2.43
N ASP A 210 2.90 -21.28 3.60
CA ASP A 210 1.52 -21.47 4.11
C ASP A 210 0.77 -20.15 4.26
N ARG A 211 1.47 -19.08 4.67
CA ARG A 211 0.89 -17.73 4.77
C ARG A 211 0.60 -17.12 3.39
N ILE A 212 1.39 -17.47 2.38
CA ILE A 212 1.12 -17.09 0.98
C ILE A 212 -0.14 -17.79 0.48
N ILE A 213 -0.29 -19.09 0.76
CA ILE A 213 -1.50 -19.84 0.39
C ILE A 213 -2.73 -19.24 1.09
N GLU A 214 -2.62 -18.91 2.37
CA GLU A 214 -3.70 -18.30 3.14
C GLU A 214 -4.16 -16.95 2.55
N TYR A 215 -3.23 -16.09 2.13
CA TYR A 215 -3.56 -14.73 1.68
C TYR A 215 -3.79 -14.60 0.17
N ALA A 216 -3.21 -15.47 -0.65
CA ALA A 216 -3.23 -15.34 -2.11
C ALA A 216 -3.63 -16.63 -2.84
N GLY A 217 -3.84 -17.74 -2.13
CA GLY A 217 -4.19 -19.03 -2.70
C GLY A 217 -2.99 -19.85 -3.19
N LEU A 218 -3.26 -21.13 -3.46
CA LEU A 218 -2.24 -22.11 -3.83
C LEU A 218 -1.56 -21.77 -5.16
N GLN A 219 -2.33 -21.37 -6.17
CA GLN A 219 -1.80 -21.02 -7.49
C GLN A 219 -0.83 -19.83 -7.42
N ALA A 220 -1.15 -18.82 -6.62
CA ALA A 220 -0.25 -17.68 -6.40
C ALA A 220 1.03 -18.13 -5.71
N ALA A 221 0.93 -18.99 -4.68
CA ALA A 221 2.10 -19.53 -3.99
C ALA A 221 3.06 -20.24 -4.95
N ASP A 222 2.54 -21.09 -5.84
CA ASP A 222 3.34 -21.81 -6.83
C ASP A 222 3.97 -20.88 -7.87
N GLY A 223 3.22 -19.87 -8.33
CA GLY A 223 3.72 -18.84 -9.24
C GLY A 223 4.86 -18.01 -8.66
N MET A 224 4.88 -17.78 -7.35
CA MET A 224 5.93 -17.01 -6.66
C MET A 224 7.24 -17.80 -6.50
N LEU A 225 7.20 -19.14 -6.42
CA LEU A 225 8.38 -19.97 -6.13
C LEU A 225 9.52 -19.78 -7.14
N GLY A 226 9.19 -19.66 -8.43
CA GLY A 226 10.18 -19.50 -9.50
C GLY A 226 10.99 -18.19 -9.40
N PHE A 227 10.41 -17.14 -8.80
CA PHE A 227 11.13 -15.90 -8.49
C PHE A 227 11.97 -16.07 -7.22
N LEU A 228 11.36 -16.60 -6.15
CA LEU A 228 11.97 -16.72 -4.84
C LEU A 228 13.20 -17.63 -4.82
N ASN A 229 13.19 -18.72 -5.61
CA ASN A 229 14.29 -19.69 -5.67
C ASN A 229 15.54 -19.18 -6.41
N ARG A 230 15.50 -17.98 -7.00
CA ARG A 230 16.66 -17.36 -7.65
C ARG A 230 17.64 -16.74 -6.65
N PHE A 231 17.18 -16.51 -5.42
CA PHE A 231 17.98 -15.85 -4.39
C PHE A 231 18.81 -16.86 -3.61
N GLN A 232 20.06 -16.50 -3.37
CA GLN A 232 20.91 -17.16 -2.38
C GLN A 232 20.52 -16.74 -0.96
N GLU A 233 21.06 -17.45 0.02
CA GLU A 233 20.86 -17.09 1.42
C GLU A 233 21.45 -15.71 1.72
N PRO A 234 20.67 -14.77 2.29
CA PRO A 234 21.17 -13.44 2.60
C PRO A 234 22.26 -13.51 3.69
N PRO A 235 23.31 -12.68 3.60
CA PRO A 235 24.29 -12.57 4.69
C PRO A 235 23.62 -12.00 5.96
N PRO A 236 24.15 -12.30 7.17
CA PRO A 236 23.69 -11.67 8.39
C PRO A 236 23.89 -10.15 8.33
N ARG A 237 22.88 -9.38 8.75
CA ARG A 237 22.98 -7.92 8.85
C ARG A 237 23.76 -7.54 10.09
N ALA A 238 24.87 -6.83 9.92
CA ALA A 238 25.57 -6.21 11.03
C ALA A 238 24.88 -4.89 11.39
N PRO A 239 24.63 -4.59 12.69
CA PRO A 239 24.12 -3.28 13.07
C PRO A 239 25.16 -2.20 12.79
N HIS A 240 24.70 -0.99 12.45
CA HIS A 240 25.59 0.16 12.29
C HIS A 240 26.22 0.56 13.63
N SER A 241 27.51 0.90 13.60
CA SER A 241 28.24 1.41 14.77
C SER A 241 27.86 2.86 15.10
N ASP A 242 27.41 3.64 14.11
CA ASP A 242 26.94 5.01 14.30
C ASP A 242 25.45 5.02 14.70
N PRO A 243 25.08 5.55 15.88
CA PRO A 243 23.70 5.65 16.32
C PRO A 243 22.82 6.52 15.41
N PHE A 244 23.39 7.56 14.78
CA PHE A 244 22.67 8.40 13.83
C PHE A 244 22.30 7.58 12.58
N ILE A 245 23.25 6.84 12.02
CA ILE A 245 22.98 5.99 10.85
C ILE A 245 21.96 4.90 11.18
N SER A 246 22.10 4.23 12.34
CA SER A 246 21.10 3.26 12.82
C SER A 246 19.70 3.87 12.91
N TRP A 247 19.59 5.10 13.40
CA TRP A 247 18.31 5.80 13.48
C TRP A 247 17.76 6.17 12.10
N VAL A 248 18.59 6.74 11.22
CA VAL A 248 18.18 7.12 9.87
C VAL A 248 17.70 5.91 9.08
N GLU A 249 18.39 4.78 9.18
CA GLU A 249 17.97 3.53 8.56
C GLU A 249 16.64 3.02 9.13
N LYS A 250 16.52 2.98 10.47
CA LYS A 250 15.32 2.52 11.16
C LYS A 250 14.09 3.35 10.81
N GLU A 251 14.22 4.69 10.83
CA GLU A 251 13.12 5.62 10.53
C GLU A 251 12.97 5.89 9.02
N ARG A 252 13.78 5.24 8.18
CA ARG A 252 13.69 5.34 6.72
C ARG A 252 13.88 6.76 6.19
N LEU A 253 14.86 7.47 6.72
CA LEU A 253 15.10 8.89 6.42
C LEU A 253 16.25 9.10 5.43
N THR A 254 16.48 8.19 4.49
CA THR A 254 17.50 8.36 3.43
C THR A 254 16.89 9.00 2.19
N LEU A 255 17.62 9.90 1.53
CA LEU A 255 17.27 10.35 0.18
C LEU A 255 17.80 9.35 -0.83
N GLY A 256 16.96 8.36 -1.14
CA GLY A 256 17.23 7.30 -2.10
C GLY A 256 15.94 6.80 -2.76
N PRO A 257 16.01 6.23 -3.96
CA PRO A 257 14.84 5.59 -4.58
C PRO A 257 14.40 4.31 -3.83
N THR A 258 15.32 3.68 -3.10
CA THR A 258 15.05 2.60 -2.15
C THR A 258 15.63 2.96 -0.79
N VAL A 259 14.87 2.71 0.28
CA VAL A 259 15.15 3.22 1.62
C VAL A 259 15.65 2.12 2.58
N GLU A 260 15.94 0.92 2.07
CA GLU A 260 16.08 -0.27 2.92
C GLU A 260 17.40 -0.38 3.69
N LEU A 261 18.52 -0.12 3.01
CA LEU A 261 19.85 -0.31 3.58
C LEU A 261 20.72 0.92 3.33
N VAL A 262 21.36 1.40 4.40
CA VAL A 262 22.45 2.36 4.30
C VAL A 262 23.74 1.58 4.17
N ASP A 263 24.54 1.88 3.16
CA ASP A 263 25.88 1.34 3.07
C ASP A 263 26.79 2.06 4.06
N SER A 264 27.28 1.35 5.08
CA SER A 264 28.21 1.91 6.06
C SER A 264 29.57 2.27 5.47
N GLU A 265 29.93 1.71 4.31
CA GLU A 265 31.19 2.02 3.62
C GLU A 265 31.07 3.27 2.74
N ILE A 266 29.85 3.65 2.38
CA ILE A 266 29.62 4.90 1.63
C ILE A 266 29.69 6.07 2.61
N SER A 267 30.67 6.94 2.43
CA SER A 267 30.84 8.23 3.14
C SER A 267 29.64 9.19 3.06
N LYS A 268 28.59 8.83 2.30
CA LYS A 268 27.39 9.62 2.03
C LYS A 268 26.16 8.76 2.24
N LEU A 269 25.34 9.17 3.18
CA LEU A 269 24.07 8.53 3.51
C LEU A 269 22.98 8.81 2.45
N ASP A 270 23.11 9.91 1.71
CA ASP A 270 22.17 10.31 0.65
C ASP A 270 22.78 10.18 -0.75
N TRP A 271 22.00 9.60 -1.64
CA TRP A 271 22.48 9.11 -2.93
C TRP A 271 21.47 9.31 -4.06
N LEU A 272 20.33 9.96 -3.78
CA LEU A 272 19.44 10.47 -4.81
C LEU A 272 20.21 11.40 -5.75
N ARG A 273 20.48 10.90 -6.95
CA ARG A 273 21.21 11.60 -8.02
C ARG A 273 20.42 11.48 -9.31
N LEU A 274 20.61 12.46 -10.18
CA LEU A 274 20.11 12.39 -11.54
C LEU A 274 21.25 11.82 -12.40
N PRO A 275 21.02 10.74 -13.15
CA PRO A 275 22.10 10.03 -13.85
C PRO A 275 22.72 10.85 -14.98
N GLY A 276 22.02 11.88 -15.47
CA GLY A 276 22.52 12.82 -16.46
C GLY A 276 21.44 13.75 -16.99
N ILE A 277 21.85 14.73 -17.79
CA ILE A 277 20.94 15.63 -18.51
C ILE A 277 21.21 15.41 -20.00
N LEU A 278 20.16 15.10 -20.76
CA LEU A 278 20.28 15.05 -22.21
C LEU A 278 20.12 16.46 -22.78
N GLU A 279 21.24 17.05 -23.19
CA GLU A 279 21.26 18.34 -23.88
C GLU A 279 20.72 18.17 -25.31
N ARG A 280 19.67 18.90 -25.65
CA ARG A 280 19.04 18.84 -26.98
C ARG A 280 19.67 19.79 -28.00
N GLU A 281 20.40 20.82 -27.55
CA GLU A 281 21.00 21.85 -28.41
C GLU A 281 22.53 21.82 -28.30
N ASN A 282 23.24 21.50 -29.38
CA ASN A 282 24.70 21.52 -29.40
C ASN A 282 25.23 22.96 -29.34
N GLY A 283 26.16 23.25 -28.41
CA GLY A 283 27.04 24.43 -28.48
C GLY A 283 26.70 25.60 -27.56
N LYS A 284 25.72 25.48 -26.65
CA LYS A 284 25.54 26.46 -25.57
C LYS A 284 26.31 25.98 -24.34
N GLY A 285 27.09 26.88 -23.73
CA GLY A 285 27.81 26.60 -22.49
C GLY A 285 26.88 26.02 -21.42
N THR A 286 27.26 24.86 -20.91
CA THR A 286 26.44 23.95 -20.12
C THR A 286 26.32 24.40 -18.67
N THR A 287 25.32 25.23 -18.38
CA THR A 287 24.85 25.39 -17.00
C THR A 287 23.66 24.47 -16.78
N PRO A 288 23.67 23.60 -15.75
CA PRO A 288 22.49 22.83 -15.40
C PRO A 288 21.28 23.76 -15.26
N PRO A 289 20.13 23.43 -15.86
CA PRO A 289 18.88 24.18 -15.68
C PRO A 289 18.60 24.50 -14.20
N PRO A 290 18.06 25.69 -13.87
CA PRO A 290 17.83 26.13 -12.49
C PRO A 290 17.02 25.15 -11.63
N ILE A 291 16.16 24.33 -12.24
CA ILE A 291 15.42 23.27 -11.56
C ILE A 291 16.32 22.30 -10.78
N PHE A 292 17.56 22.05 -11.24
CA PHE A 292 18.51 21.20 -10.54
C PHE A 292 19.06 21.86 -9.27
N ALA A 293 19.24 23.18 -9.27
CA ALA A 293 19.56 23.92 -8.06
C ALA A 293 18.40 23.88 -7.05
N MET A 294 17.15 23.96 -7.52
CA MET A 294 15.96 23.80 -6.67
C MET A 294 15.89 22.41 -6.03
N PHE A 295 16.21 21.35 -6.77
CA PHE A 295 16.33 20.00 -6.20
C PHE A 295 17.41 19.93 -5.12
N ASN A 296 18.56 20.59 -5.30
CA ASN A 296 19.61 20.61 -4.29
C ASN A 296 19.17 21.37 -3.03
N GLN A 297 18.41 22.46 -3.16
CA GLN A 297 17.84 23.17 -2.00
C GLN A 297 16.91 22.24 -1.21
N MET A 298 15.97 21.57 -1.87
CA MET A 298 15.05 20.63 -1.20
C MET A 298 15.78 19.48 -0.52
N LYS A 299 16.86 18.96 -1.13
CA LYS A 299 17.73 17.96 -0.49
C LYS A 299 18.42 18.52 0.75
N GLY A 300 18.93 19.74 0.67
CA GLY A 300 19.54 20.44 1.79
C GLY A 300 18.56 20.63 2.96
N ASP A 301 17.34 21.09 2.67
CA ASP A 301 16.29 21.28 3.67
C ASP A 301 15.91 19.95 4.35
N PHE A 302 15.78 18.86 3.58
CA PHE A 302 15.52 17.53 4.13
C PHE A 302 16.66 17.03 5.04
N ILE A 303 17.91 17.16 4.57
CA ILE A 303 19.09 16.73 5.35
C ILE A 303 19.19 17.52 6.65
N LEU A 304 18.95 18.84 6.60
CA LEU A 304 18.92 19.70 7.77
C LEU A 304 17.79 19.30 8.73
N ALA A 305 16.57 19.10 8.23
CA ALA A 305 15.44 18.68 9.05
C ALA A 305 15.72 17.34 9.76
N ARG A 306 16.32 16.37 9.06
CA ARG A 306 16.72 15.07 9.61
C ARG A 306 17.77 15.20 10.71
N ASP A 307 18.81 16.01 10.50
CA ASP A 307 19.85 16.26 11.50
C ASP A 307 19.28 16.96 12.74
N LEU A 308 18.43 17.98 12.56
CA LEU A 308 17.75 18.67 13.66
C LEU A 308 16.84 17.73 14.45
N ALA A 309 16.04 16.89 13.77
CA ALA A 309 15.16 15.91 14.40
C ALA A 309 15.93 14.84 15.19
N TRP A 310 17.13 14.45 14.75
CA TRP A 310 17.99 13.56 15.51
C TRP A 310 18.50 14.25 16.78
N ARG A 311 19.05 15.46 16.64
CA ARG A 311 19.64 16.20 17.77
C ARG A 311 18.61 16.61 18.81
N SER A 312 17.37 16.91 18.40
CA SER A 312 16.29 17.26 19.32
C SER A 312 15.85 16.11 20.22
N ARG A 313 16.30 14.87 19.98
CA ARG A 313 16.04 13.72 20.87
C ARG A 313 16.84 13.80 22.16
N ASP A 314 17.91 14.59 22.19
CA ASP A 314 18.67 14.88 23.41
C ASP A 314 18.18 16.20 24.00
N GLU A 315 17.10 16.13 24.78
CA GLU A 315 16.48 17.30 25.44
C GLU A 315 17.47 18.06 26.34
N ALA A 316 18.49 17.38 26.88
CA ALA A 316 19.51 18.01 27.72
C ALA A 316 20.48 18.90 26.93
N GLY A 317 20.61 18.66 25.62
CA GLY A 317 21.49 19.42 24.72
C GLY A 317 20.81 20.61 24.04
N TRP A 318 19.48 20.74 24.10
CA TRP A 318 18.74 21.79 23.39
C TRP A 318 18.32 22.92 24.33
N PRO A 319 18.71 24.18 24.08
CA PRO A 319 18.25 25.29 24.90
C PRO A 319 16.74 25.46 24.75
N THR A 320 16.05 25.76 25.85
CA THR A 320 14.58 25.94 25.88
C THR A 320 14.09 27.00 24.89
N SER A 321 14.93 27.99 24.53
CA SER A 321 14.64 29.00 23.51
C SER A 321 14.69 28.49 22.06
N GLY A 322 15.22 27.27 21.83
CA GLY A 322 15.24 26.58 20.55
C GLY A 322 14.12 25.55 20.39
N CYS A 323 13.25 25.41 21.40
CA CYS A 323 11.98 24.69 21.27
C CYS A 323 11.00 25.61 20.52
N PHE A 324 10.55 25.17 19.34
CA PHE A 324 9.62 25.94 18.53
C PHE A 324 8.19 25.73 19.04
N ASP A 325 7.37 26.78 18.95
CA ASP A 325 5.91 26.66 19.07
C ASP A 325 5.40 25.83 17.89
N ASP A 326 4.42 24.96 18.13
CA ASP A 326 3.91 24.07 17.09
C ASP A 326 3.34 24.88 15.92
N THR A 327 3.65 24.50 14.68
CA THR A 327 3.19 25.24 13.50
C THR A 327 1.66 25.11 13.33
N LEU A 328 1.09 24.05 13.89
CA LEU A 328 -0.34 23.83 14.01
C LEU A 328 -0.74 24.00 15.48
N ASP A 329 -1.41 25.09 15.81
CA ASP A 329 -2.18 25.17 17.05
C ASP A 329 -3.38 24.22 16.92
N TYR A 330 -3.26 23.02 17.47
CA TYR A 330 -4.31 21.98 17.48
C TYR A 330 -5.63 22.43 18.16
N ALA A 331 -5.74 23.69 18.60
CA ALA A 331 -6.96 24.31 19.08
C ALA A 331 -8.12 24.35 18.05
N VAL A 332 -7.87 24.10 16.75
CA VAL A 332 -8.92 24.13 15.70
C VAL A 332 -9.00 22.83 14.90
N SER A 333 -9.06 21.68 15.59
CA SER A 333 -9.50 20.43 14.97
C SER A 333 -10.58 19.73 15.79
N ASN A 334 -11.67 20.44 16.06
CA ASN A 334 -12.96 19.81 16.30
C ASN A 334 -13.82 19.96 15.03
N ALA A 335 -13.88 18.89 14.25
CA ALA A 335 -14.82 18.74 13.15
C ALA A 335 -16.24 18.59 13.72
N ASN A 336 -16.89 19.71 14.06
CA ASN A 336 -18.34 19.79 14.26
C ASN A 336 -18.85 21.24 14.39
N ASP A 337 -18.34 22.20 13.61
CA ASP A 337 -19.05 23.48 13.44
C ASP A 337 -18.61 24.22 12.18
N TRP A 338 -19.17 23.85 11.02
CA TRP A 338 -19.24 24.72 9.85
C TRP A 338 -20.61 25.38 9.79
N SER A 339 -20.88 26.27 10.74
CA SER A 339 -21.97 27.25 10.66
C SER A 339 -21.58 28.57 11.34
N GLY A 340 -20.47 29.18 10.91
CA GLY A 340 -20.04 30.48 11.42
C GLY A 340 -19.27 31.26 10.36
N ALA A 341 -19.94 32.22 9.73
CA ALA A 341 -19.32 33.18 8.83
C ALA A 341 -18.23 33.96 9.58
N VAL A 342 -16.97 33.83 9.16
CA VAL A 342 -15.89 34.71 9.62
C VAL A 342 -15.90 35.96 8.74
N GLN A 343 -16.49 37.03 9.27
CA GLN A 343 -16.29 38.38 8.76
C GLN A 343 -14.82 38.78 8.95
N PHE A 344 -14.14 39.12 7.85
CA PHE A 344 -12.82 39.74 7.91
C PHE A 344 -12.93 41.17 8.43
N PRO A 345 -12.16 41.59 9.45
CA PRO A 345 -12.10 42.98 9.85
C PRO A 345 -11.27 43.78 8.82
N ILE A 346 -11.93 44.75 8.20
CA ILE A 346 -11.30 45.77 7.35
C ILE A 346 -10.43 46.66 8.24
N TRP A 347 -9.12 46.63 8.01
CA TRP A 347 -8.15 47.53 8.63
C TRP A 347 -8.41 48.98 8.17
N ARG A 348 -8.66 49.90 9.12
CA ARG A 348 -8.66 51.35 8.85
C ARG A 348 -7.42 51.98 9.49
N PRO A 349 -6.64 52.80 8.76
CA PRO A 349 -5.47 53.47 9.31
C PRO A 349 -5.88 54.52 10.35
N GLY A 350 -5.09 54.60 11.42
CA GLY A 350 -5.39 55.35 12.63
C GLY A 350 -5.40 56.87 12.49
N SER A 351 -6.13 57.49 13.41
CA SER A 351 -6.02 58.90 13.78
C SER A 351 -5.73 58.99 15.28
N LYS A 352 -4.49 59.28 15.63
CA LYS A 352 -4.08 60.32 16.60
C LYS A 352 -2.58 60.51 16.54
#